data_AF-A0A497LPX5-F1
#
_entry.id   AF-A0A497LPX5-F1
#
_cell.length_a   1.000
_cell.length_b   1.000
_cell.length_c   1.000
_cell.angle_alpha   90.00
_cell.angle_beta   90.00
_cell.angle_gamma   90.00
#
_symmetry.space_group_name_H-M   'P 1'
#
loop_
_entity.id
_entity.type
_entity.pdbx_description
1 polymer ?
#
loop_
_entity_poly.entity_id
_entity_poly.type
_entity_poly.pdbx_seq_one_letter_code
_entity_poly.pdbx_strand_id
1 'polypeptide(L)'
;MKELLKEIRKLKNNKIVRVGSNKVSTLHLKCMDHDFLFGSVNGRRKMPESIGAALIYLIKNGYVQLKPTHAGYEFASRALGAYELEEMRKREIAKERRRIRSIVLKGKFKLDEIAKRKYNATILGHYDEGVMVTAFEYGRYVKLQKGDIMTFVGSGTLYNKLINDINNTLRSPKGRLWLVRTGVGCLERYLRPKDTLKGGGP
;
A
#
# COMPACT_ATOMS: atom_id res chain seq x y z
N MET A 1 1.57 15.17 -29.85
CA MET A 1 0.11 14.97 -29.60
C MET A 1 -0.34 13.52 -29.69
N LYS A 2 -0.18 12.82 -30.84
CA LYS A 2 -0.58 11.40 -30.99
C LYS A 2 0.06 10.45 -29.96
N GLU A 3 1.32 10.69 -29.61
CA GLU A 3 2.06 9.90 -28.61
C GLU A 3 1.51 10.06 -27.19
N LEU A 4 1.18 11.29 -26.77
CA LEU A 4 0.55 11.56 -25.48
C LEU A 4 -0.79 10.81 -25.34
N LEU A 5 -1.63 10.85 -26.37
CA LEU A 5 -2.94 10.16 -26.35
C LEU A 5 -2.77 8.64 -26.24
N LYS A 6 -1.76 8.08 -26.92
CA LYS A 6 -1.41 6.65 -26.82
C LYS A 6 -1.02 6.25 -25.40
N GLU A 7 -0.22 7.05 -24.71
CA GLU A 7 0.14 6.77 -23.31
C GLU A 7 -1.03 6.95 -22.35
N ILE A 8 -1.86 7.97 -22.56
CA ILE A 8 -3.07 8.20 -21.76
C ILE A 8 -4.04 7.01 -21.85
N ARG A 9 -4.21 6.37 -23.02
CA ARG A 9 -5.05 5.17 -23.17
C ARG A 9 -4.63 4.03 -22.23
N LYS A 10 -3.33 3.88 -21.95
CA LYS A 10 -2.77 2.81 -21.11
C LYS A 10 -2.96 3.04 -19.61
N LEU A 11 -3.39 4.23 -19.19
CA LEU A 11 -3.61 4.54 -17.77
C LEU A 11 -4.63 3.59 -17.16
N LYS A 12 -4.45 3.20 -15.89
CA LYS A 12 -5.48 2.42 -15.18
C LYS A 12 -6.72 3.29 -14.95
N ASN A 13 -7.91 2.70 -15.10
CA ASN A 13 -9.17 3.40 -14.85
C ASN A 13 -9.32 3.75 -13.35
N ASN A 14 -10.10 4.80 -13.06
CA ASN A 14 -10.51 5.21 -11.70
C ASN A 14 -9.37 5.62 -10.75
N LYS A 15 -8.25 6.10 -11.28
CA LYS A 15 -7.21 6.73 -10.46
C LYS A 15 -7.33 8.24 -10.51
N ILE A 16 -7.03 8.89 -9.39
CA ILE A 16 -6.99 10.34 -9.30
C ILE A 16 -5.52 10.76 -9.25
N VAL A 17 -5.11 11.56 -10.22
CA VAL A 17 -3.79 12.18 -10.30
C VAL A 17 -3.88 13.59 -9.75
N ARG A 18 -2.89 14.00 -8.94
CA ARG A 18 -2.76 15.39 -8.47
C ARG A 18 -1.76 16.13 -9.34
N VAL A 19 -2.15 17.29 -9.84
CA VAL A 19 -1.29 18.21 -10.61
C VAL A 19 -1.42 19.60 -9.97
N GLY A 20 -0.46 19.97 -9.13
CA GLY A 20 -0.56 21.16 -8.28
C GLY A 20 -1.75 21.06 -7.33
N SER A 21 -2.64 22.06 -7.35
CA SER A 21 -3.90 22.08 -6.60
C SER A 21 -5.01 21.24 -7.23
N ASN A 22 -4.87 20.85 -8.50
CA ASN A 22 -5.91 20.17 -9.25
C ASN A 22 -5.87 18.64 -9.05
N LYS A 23 -7.06 18.03 -9.05
CA LYS A 23 -7.25 16.57 -9.05
C LYS A 23 -7.94 16.18 -10.34
N VAL A 24 -7.33 15.27 -11.11
CA VAL A 24 -7.89 14.78 -12.36
C VAL A 24 -7.99 13.27 -12.34
N SER A 25 -9.15 12.75 -12.74
CA SER A 25 -9.32 11.31 -12.96
C SER A 25 -8.58 10.88 -14.22
N THR A 26 -7.92 9.72 -14.20
CA THR A 26 -7.35 9.10 -15.40
C THR A 26 -8.40 8.86 -16.48
N LEU A 27 -9.68 8.72 -16.10
CA LEU A 27 -10.79 8.65 -17.07
C LEU A 27 -10.97 9.97 -17.82
N HIS A 28 -10.90 11.11 -17.13
CA HIS A 28 -11.01 12.42 -17.77
C HIS A 28 -9.86 12.69 -18.73
N LEU A 29 -8.64 12.22 -18.41
CA LEU A 29 -7.50 12.29 -19.32
C LEU A 29 -7.76 11.46 -20.58
N LYS A 30 -8.28 10.23 -20.44
CA LYS A 30 -8.64 9.37 -21.59
C LYS A 30 -9.71 9.98 -22.49
N CYS A 31 -10.62 10.76 -21.93
CA CYS A 31 -11.60 11.52 -22.69
C CYS A 31 -11.00 12.62 -23.57
N MET A 32 -9.69 12.90 -23.52
CA MET A 32 -9.05 13.75 -24.53
C MET A 32 -8.84 13.04 -25.87
N ASP A 33 -8.97 11.72 -25.86
CA ASP A 33 -8.88 10.91 -27.05
C ASP A 33 -10.27 10.68 -27.65
N HIS A 34 -10.45 11.15 -28.89
CA HIS A 34 -11.71 11.06 -29.60
C HIS A 34 -12.25 9.64 -29.72
N ASP A 35 -11.40 8.66 -30.04
CA ASP A 35 -11.88 7.29 -30.24
C ASP A 35 -12.33 6.69 -28.90
N PHE A 36 -11.63 7.03 -27.81
CA PHE A 36 -12.01 6.61 -26.47
C PHE A 36 -13.35 7.24 -26.06
N LEU A 37 -13.54 8.54 -26.32
CA LEU A 37 -14.81 9.22 -26.12
C LEU A 37 -15.93 8.54 -26.91
N PHE A 38 -15.76 8.34 -28.21
CA PHE A 38 -16.77 7.72 -29.05
C PHE A 38 -17.13 6.31 -28.59
N GLY A 39 -16.14 5.47 -28.26
CA GLY A 39 -16.38 4.15 -27.70
C GLY A 39 -17.09 4.19 -26.33
N SER A 40 -16.79 5.20 -25.51
CA SER A 40 -17.41 5.36 -24.19
C SER A 40 -18.83 5.92 -24.25
N VAL A 41 -19.14 6.84 -25.16
CA VAL A 41 -20.50 7.40 -25.33
C VAL A 41 -21.43 6.35 -25.97
N ASN A 42 -20.91 5.46 -26.81
CA ASN A 42 -21.65 4.30 -27.30
C ASN A 42 -21.80 3.18 -26.24
N GLY A 43 -21.14 3.30 -25.08
CA GLY A 43 -21.14 2.32 -23.99
C GLY A 43 -21.96 2.77 -22.78
N ARG A 44 -22.52 1.81 -22.03
CA ARG A 44 -23.50 2.05 -20.96
C ARG A 44 -23.04 3.02 -19.85
N ARG A 45 -23.90 4.02 -19.61
CA ARG A 45 -24.18 4.84 -18.39
C ARG A 45 -23.34 6.09 -18.11
N LYS A 46 -23.99 7.26 -18.30
CA LYS A 46 -24.26 8.37 -17.33
C LYS A 46 -24.63 9.70 -18.02
N MET A 47 -24.83 9.69 -19.33
CA MET A 47 -25.37 10.80 -20.09
C MET A 47 -26.81 10.43 -20.51
N PRO A 48 -27.80 11.34 -20.42
CA PRO A 48 -29.10 11.09 -21.02
C PRO A 48 -28.90 10.68 -22.48
N GLU A 49 -29.49 9.56 -22.88
CA GLU A 49 -29.26 8.95 -24.19
C GLU A 49 -29.47 9.95 -25.33
N SER A 50 -30.46 10.84 -25.19
CA SER A 50 -30.75 11.93 -26.14
C SER A 50 -29.61 12.93 -26.30
N ILE A 51 -28.97 13.36 -25.21
CA ILE A 51 -27.86 14.33 -25.26
C ILE A 51 -26.59 13.63 -25.79
N GLY A 52 -26.34 12.39 -25.38
CA GLY A 52 -25.21 11.60 -25.87
C GLY A 52 -25.32 11.31 -27.36
N ALA A 53 -26.50 10.90 -27.82
CA ALA A 53 -26.80 10.66 -29.23
C ALA A 53 -26.72 11.95 -30.06
N ALA A 54 -27.23 13.08 -29.56
CA ALA A 54 -27.13 14.36 -30.25
C ALA A 54 -25.68 14.82 -30.42
N LEU A 55 -24.87 14.73 -29.35
CA LEU A 55 -23.44 15.05 -29.44
C LEU A 55 -22.68 14.11 -30.37
N ILE A 56 -22.97 12.79 -30.34
CA ILE A 56 -22.41 11.84 -31.32
C ILE A 56 -22.81 12.24 -32.74
N TYR A 57 -24.08 12.53 -32.99
CA TYR A 57 -24.60 12.92 -34.31
C TYR A 57 -23.90 14.19 -34.82
N LEU A 58 -23.78 15.21 -33.96
CA LEU A 58 -23.12 16.46 -34.30
C LEU A 58 -21.65 16.26 -34.63
N ILE A 59 -20.92 15.44 -33.87
CA ILE A 59 -19.51 15.19 -34.13
C ILE A 59 -19.33 14.30 -35.37
N LYS A 60 -20.14 13.24 -35.55
CA LYS A 60 -20.05 12.30 -36.70
C LYS A 60 -20.31 12.99 -38.04
N ASN A 61 -21.28 13.89 -38.09
CA ASN A 61 -21.65 14.61 -39.31
C ASN A 61 -20.81 15.90 -39.51
N GLY A 62 -19.78 16.13 -38.70
CA GLY A 62 -18.87 17.27 -38.86
C GLY A 62 -19.43 18.62 -38.41
N TYR A 63 -20.61 18.65 -37.77
CA TYR A 63 -21.20 19.88 -37.23
C TYR A 63 -20.41 20.45 -36.04
N VAL A 64 -19.71 19.59 -35.28
CA VAL A 64 -18.89 20.00 -34.12
C VAL A 64 -17.55 19.27 -34.14
N GLN A 65 -16.46 20.02 -33.98
CA GLN A 65 -15.13 19.47 -33.78
C GLN A 65 -14.63 19.79 -32.37
N LEU A 66 -14.54 18.78 -31.50
CA LEU A 66 -13.82 18.94 -30.24
C LEU A 66 -12.32 18.86 -30.55
N LYS A 67 -11.52 19.77 -30.01
CA LYS A 67 -10.05 19.68 -30.07
C LYS A 67 -9.50 20.07 -28.70
N PRO A 68 -8.50 19.36 -28.17
CA PRO A 68 -7.81 19.81 -26.99
C PRO A 68 -7.20 21.20 -27.26
N THR A 69 -7.43 22.15 -26.35
CA THR A 69 -6.69 23.41 -26.37
C THR A 69 -5.22 23.15 -26.03
N HIS A 70 -4.33 24.08 -26.40
CA HIS A 70 -2.92 24.00 -26.04
C HIS A 70 -2.72 23.86 -24.52
N ALA A 71 -3.43 24.67 -23.74
CA ALA A 71 -3.43 24.57 -22.28
C ALA A 71 -3.93 23.21 -21.77
N GLY A 72 -4.94 22.63 -22.41
CA GLY A 72 -5.44 21.28 -22.08
C GLY A 72 -4.39 20.20 -22.34
N TYR A 73 -3.62 20.32 -23.41
CA TYR A 73 -2.51 19.42 -23.73
C TYR A 73 -1.38 19.50 -22.69
N GLU A 74 -0.94 20.71 -22.33
CA GLU A 74 0.10 20.91 -21.32
C GLU A 74 -0.33 20.37 -19.95
N PHE A 75 -1.61 20.58 -19.59
CA PHE A 75 -2.17 20.02 -18.37
C PHE A 75 -2.12 18.49 -18.38
N ALA A 76 -2.53 17.86 -19.48
CA ALA A 76 -2.53 16.41 -19.62
C ALA A 76 -1.13 15.79 -19.61
N SER A 77 -0.15 16.47 -20.23
CA SER A 77 1.26 16.06 -20.18
C SER A 77 1.80 16.10 -18.75
N ARG A 78 1.52 17.16 -17.99
CA ARG A 78 1.89 17.24 -16.56
C ARG A 78 1.19 16.16 -15.73
N ALA A 79 -0.08 15.88 -16.03
CA ALA A 79 -0.82 14.81 -15.36
C ALA A 79 -0.22 13.42 -15.65
N LEU A 80 0.20 13.15 -16.89
CA LEU A 80 0.85 11.90 -17.23
C LEU A 80 2.18 11.73 -16.48
N GLY A 81 3.04 12.77 -16.47
CA GLY A 81 4.29 12.74 -15.72
C GLY A 81 4.09 12.53 -14.22
N ALA A 82 3.08 13.18 -13.63
CA ALA A 82 2.74 12.99 -12.22
C ALA A 82 2.26 11.55 -11.93
N TYR A 83 1.45 10.96 -12.83
CA TYR A 83 1.00 9.58 -12.73
C TYR A 83 2.17 8.58 -12.77
N GLU A 84 3.08 8.76 -13.74
CA GLU A 84 4.23 7.88 -13.92
C GLU A 84 5.17 7.93 -12.73
N LEU A 85 5.45 9.13 -12.20
CA LEU A 85 6.23 9.32 -10.99
C LEU A 85 5.61 8.61 -9.78
N GLU A 86 4.29 8.71 -9.62
CA GLU A 86 3.58 8.03 -8.53
C GLU A 86 3.64 6.50 -8.66
N GLU A 87 3.46 5.96 -9.87
CA GLU A 87 3.59 4.52 -10.11
C GLU A 87 5.01 4.01 -9.89
N MET A 88 6.02 4.78 -10.28
CA MET A 88 7.43 4.46 -10.01
C MET A 88 7.70 4.39 -8.51
N ARG A 89 7.28 5.41 -7.74
CA ARG A 89 7.40 5.42 -6.27
C ARG A 89 6.69 4.22 -5.64
N LYS A 90 5.48 3.86 -6.10
CA LYS A 90 4.76 2.67 -5.60
C LYS A 90 5.51 1.38 -5.87
N ARG A 91 6.13 1.24 -7.05
CA ARG A 91 6.94 0.07 -7.41
C ARG A 91 8.18 -0.03 -6.52
N GLU A 92 8.87 1.08 -6.28
CA GLU A 92 10.04 1.14 -5.39
C GLU A 92 9.68 0.76 -3.95
N ILE A 93 8.61 1.35 -3.40
CA ILE A 93 8.10 1.00 -2.07
C ILE A 93 7.74 -0.49 -2.00
N ALA A 94 7.08 -1.03 -3.02
CA ALA A 94 6.74 -2.45 -3.06
C ALA A 94 7.99 -3.35 -3.14
N LYS A 95 9.02 -2.93 -3.88
CA LYS A 95 10.31 -3.63 -3.98
C LYS A 95 11.01 -3.68 -2.63
N GLU A 96 11.09 -2.54 -1.93
CA GLU A 96 11.74 -2.50 -0.62
C GLU A 96 10.93 -3.25 0.44
N ARG A 97 9.59 -3.22 0.39
CA ARG A 97 8.75 -4.09 1.22
C ARG A 97 9.06 -5.57 1.01
N ARG A 98 9.29 -6.01 -0.23
CA ARG A 98 9.70 -7.41 -0.51
C ARG A 98 11.09 -7.70 0.05
N ARG A 99 12.02 -6.75 -0.05
CA ARG A 99 13.37 -6.87 0.52
C ARG A 99 13.32 -7.01 2.05
N ILE A 100 12.58 -6.14 2.73
CA ILE A 100 12.32 -6.22 4.18
C ILE A 100 11.81 -7.61 4.57
N ARG A 101 10.82 -8.15 3.84
CA ARG A 101 10.30 -9.50 4.09
C ARG A 101 11.38 -10.57 3.94
N SER A 102 12.21 -10.47 2.90
CA SER A 102 13.29 -11.44 2.67
C SER A 102 14.32 -11.41 3.80
N ILE A 103 14.70 -10.22 4.27
CA ILE A 103 15.61 -10.02 5.41
C ILE A 103 15.04 -10.69 6.66
N VAL A 104 13.76 -10.43 6.99
CA VAL A 104 13.11 -11.02 8.18
C VAL A 104 13.02 -12.55 8.10
N LEU A 105 12.68 -13.09 6.91
CA LEU A 105 12.52 -14.53 6.73
C LEU A 105 13.85 -15.29 6.91
N LYS A 106 14.95 -14.71 6.43
CA LYS A 106 16.29 -15.34 6.46
C LYS A 106 17.10 -14.96 7.70
N GLY A 107 16.85 -13.79 8.25
CA GLY A 107 17.62 -13.20 9.33
C GLY A 107 17.26 -13.74 10.70
N LYS A 108 18.10 -13.35 11.66
CA LYS A 108 17.92 -13.65 13.08
C LYS A 108 17.48 -12.38 13.81
N PHE A 109 16.39 -12.51 14.58
CA PHE A 109 15.90 -11.43 15.42
C PHE A 109 16.86 -11.15 16.59
N LYS A 110 17.05 -9.87 16.89
CA LYS A 110 17.81 -9.36 18.02
C LYS A 110 16.87 -8.49 18.86
N LEU A 111 16.76 -8.81 20.15
CA LEU A 111 15.96 -8.04 21.10
C LEU A 111 16.76 -6.84 21.59
N ASP A 112 16.18 -5.65 21.48
CA ASP A 112 16.78 -4.40 21.95
C ASP A 112 16.20 -3.99 23.30
N GLU A 113 14.87 -3.95 23.39
CA GLU A 113 14.17 -3.45 24.58
C GLU A 113 12.80 -4.10 24.73
N ILE A 114 12.33 -4.21 25.98
CA ILE A 114 10.92 -4.43 26.30
C ILE A 114 10.41 -3.20 27.06
N ALA A 115 9.69 -2.33 26.36
CA ALA A 115 9.09 -1.14 26.94
C ALA A 115 7.80 -1.52 27.68
N LYS A 116 7.85 -1.44 29.01
CA LYS A 116 6.69 -1.68 29.87
C LYS A 116 5.76 -0.47 29.86
N ARG A 117 4.47 -0.72 29.64
CA ARG A 117 3.37 0.19 29.94
C ARG A 117 2.54 -0.42 31.07
N LYS A 118 1.74 0.39 31.75
CA LYS A 118 1.03 0.05 33.01
C LYS A 118 0.47 -1.38 33.05
N TYR A 119 -0.12 -1.86 31.96
CA TYR A 119 -0.67 -3.22 31.85
C TYR A 119 -0.18 -4.00 30.63
N ASN A 120 0.69 -3.43 29.79
CA ASN A 120 1.06 -4.00 28.49
C ASN A 120 2.56 -3.90 28.24
N ALA A 121 3.16 -4.85 27.52
CA ALA A 121 4.53 -4.70 27.01
C ALA A 121 4.59 -4.40 25.51
N THR A 122 5.60 -3.63 25.10
CA THR A 122 6.00 -3.45 23.70
C THR A 122 7.40 -4.00 23.53
N ILE A 123 7.54 -5.00 22.66
CA ILE A 123 8.83 -5.60 22.31
C ILE A 123 9.41 -4.83 21.14
N LEU A 124 10.64 -4.35 21.34
CA LEU A 124 11.44 -3.65 20.35
C LEU A 124 12.66 -4.50 20.03
N GLY A 125 12.94 -4.64 18.74
CA GLY A 125 14.12 -5.34 18.28
C GLY A 125 14.38 -5.03 16.82
N HIS A 126 15.33 -5.77 16.25
CA HIS A 126 15.69 -5.61 14.85
C HIS A 126 16.14 -6.92 14.22
N TYR A 127 16.11 -6.92 12.89
CA TYR A 127 16.88 -7.83 12.05
C TYR A 127 18.05 -7.06 11.42
N ASP A 128 18.94 -7.78 10.74
CA ASP A 128 20.04 -7.18 10.01
C ASP A 128 19.55 -6.19 8.94
N GLU A 129 20.49 -5.41 8.38
CA GLU A 129 20.18 -4.29 7.47
C GLU A 129 19.22 -3.23 8.04
N GLY A 130 19.14 -3.10 9.38
CA GLY A 130 18.40 -2.04 10.06
C GLY A 130 16.88 -2.18 9.97
N VAL A 131 16.35 -3.41 9.82
CA VAL A 131 14.91 -3.64 9.85
C VAL A 131 14.44 -3.69 11.30
N MET A 132 13.81 -2.61 11.74
CA MET A 132 13.24 -2.49 13.07
C MET A 132 11.91 -3.24 13.18
N VAL A 133 11.68 -3.82 14.35
CA VAL A 133 10.50 -4.61 14.70
C VAL A 133 9.87 -4.01 15.95
N THR A 134 8.55 -3.79 15.89
CA THR A 134 7.75 -3.41 17.05
C THR A 134 6.58 -4.38 17.17
N ALA A 135 6.57 -5.15 18.25
CA ALA A 135 5.50 -6.09 18.56
C ALA A 135 4.79 -5.66 19.84
N PHE A 136 3.49 -5.39 19.72
CA PHE A 136 2.65 -5.02 20.86
C PHE A 136 2.00 -6.28 21.44
N GLU A 137 2.02 -6.42 22.76
CA GLU A 137 1.44 -7.57 23.45
C GLU A 137 0.00 -7.86 23.04
N TYR A 138 -0.86 -6.84 22.92
CA TYR A 138 -2.24 -7.00 22.47
C TYR A 138 -2.43 -6.68 20.98
N GLY A 139 -1.35 -6.43 20.24
CA GLY A 139 -1.39 -6.11 18.82
C GLY A 139 -1.75 -7.34 17.98
N ARG A 140 -2.74 -7.23 17.11
CA ARG A 140 -3.02 -8.27 16.09
C ARG A 140 -1.99 -8.28 14.94
N TYR A 141 -0.93 -7.49 15.07
CA TYR A 141 0.10 -7.32 14.06
C TYR A 141 1.45 -6.96 14.69
N VAL A 142 2.51 -7.26 13.95
CA VAL A 142 3.87 -6.79 14.19
C VAL A 142 4.18 -5.72 13.15
N LYS A 143 4.72 -4.59 13.61
CA LYS A 143 5.18 -3.50 12.75
C LYS A 143 6.64 -3.75 12.37
N LEU A 144 6.93 -3.68 11.07
CA LEU A 144 8.28 -3.67 10.49
C LEU A 144 8.56 -2.30 9.91
N GLN A 145 9.75 -1.76 10.17
CA GLN A 145 10.16 -0.46 9.68
C GLN A 145 11.62 -0.47 9.21
N LYS A 146 11.87 0.14 8.04
CA LYS A 146 13.23 0.41 7.55
C LYS A 146 13.22 1.76 6.84
N GLY A 147 13.93 2.74 7.39
CA GLY A 147 13.80 4.14 6.99
C GLY A 147 12.34 4.60 7.08
N ASP A 148 11.84 5.19 5.99
CA ASP A 148 10.45 5.68 5.88
C ASP A 148 9.43 4.58 5.53
N ILE A 149 9.89 3.37 5.23
CA ILE A 149 9.01 2.29 4.79
C ILE A 149 8.54 1.49 5.99
N MET A 150 7.23 1.57 6.22
CA MET A 150 6.53 0.85 7.27
C MET A 150 5.60 -0.23 6.68
N THR A 151 5.60 -1.41 7.30
CA THR A 151 4.75 -2.55 6.95
C THR A 151 4.17 -3.18 8.20
N PHE A 152 2.88 -3.48 8.19
CA PHE A 152 2.21 -4.22 9.26
C PHE A 152 1.98 -5.66 8.82
N VAL A 153 2.31 -6.61 9.69
CA VAL A 153 2.20 -8.04 9.42
C VAL A 153 1.30 -8.65 10.49
N GLY A 154 0.12 -9.14 10.12
CA GLY A 154 -0.86 -9.67 11.07
C GLY A 154 -1.17 -11.16 10.96
N SER A 155 -0.74 -11.82 9.88
CA SER A 155 -1.01 -13.23 9.64
C SER A 155 -0.03 -13.84 8.62
N GLY A 156 -0.09 -15.16 8.47
CA GLY A 156 0.69 -15.92 7.49
C GLY A 156 2.10 -16.30 7.94
N THR A 157 2.90 -16.80 7.00
CA THR A 157 4.23 -17.37 7.27
C THR A 157 5.20 -16.37 7.90
N LEU A 158 5.21 -15.14 7.40
CA LEU A 158 6.06 -14.06 7.94
C LEU A 158 5.69 -13.70 9.38
N TYR A 159 4.39 -13.62 9.69
CA TYR A 159 3.92 -13.36 11.05
C TYR A 159 4.35 -14.50 11.99
N ASN A 160 4.13 -15.75 11.58
CA ASN A 160 4.52 -16.91 12.37
C ASN A 160 6.03 -16.94 12.64
N LYS A 161 6.85 -16.58 11.65
CA LYS A 161 8.31 -16.44 11.82
C LYS A 161 8.65 -15.37 12.86
N LEU A 162 8.07 -14.18 12.76
CA LEU A 162 8.29 -13.07 13.70
C LEU A 162 7.94 -13.47 15.14
N ILE A 163 6.77 -14.05 15.36
CA ILE A 163 6.34 -14.48 16.69
C ILE A 163 7.26 -15.59 17.23
N ASN A 164 7.60 -16.59 16.41
CA ASN A 164 8.51 -17.66 16.84
C ASN A 164 9.89 -17.10 17.23
N ASP A 165 10.44 -16.17 16.46
CA ASP A 165 11.74 -15.55 16.74
C ASP A 165 11.72 -14.76 18.06
N ILE A 166 10.67 -13.96 18.28
CA ILE A 166 10.44 -13.23 19.53
C ILE A 166 10.37 -14.21 20.70
N ASN A 167 9.55 -15.25 20.59
CA ASN A 167 9.39 -16.27 21.64
C ASN A 167 10.71 -16.97 21.96
N ASN A 168 11.48 -17.37 20.94
CA ASN A 168 12.78 -18.01 21.10
C ASN A 168 13.78 -17.07 21.79
N THR A 169 13.75 -15.78 21.45
CA THR A 169 14.64 -14.79 22.03
C THR A 169 14.28 -14.49 23.48
N LEU A 170 12.99 -14.40 23.82
CA LEU A 170 12.52 -14.26 25.21
C LEU A 170 12.89 -15.47 26.07
N ARG A 171 12.92 -16.68 25.49
CA ARG A 171 13.31 -17.91 26.20
C ARG A 171 14.81 -18.08 26.41
N SER A 172 15.64 -17.33 25.66
CA SER A 172 17.10 -17.33 25.81
C SER A 172 17.55 -16.75 27.16
N PRO A 173 18.79 -17.00 27.62
CA PRO A 173 19.28 -16.45 28.88
C PRO A 173 19.16 -14.92 28.96
N LYS A 174 19.51 -14.21 27.88
CA LYS A 174 19.35 -12.74 27.78
C LYS A 174 17.89 -12.31 27.82
N GLY A 175 17.00 -13.05 27.15
CA GLY A 175 15.56 -12.78 27.17
C GLY A 175 14.94 -12.99 28.55
N ARG A 176 15.34 -14.04 29.27
CA ARG A 176 14.87 -14.31 30.63
C ARG A 176 15.22 -13.19 31.60
N LEU A 177 16.38 -12.57 31.46
CA LEU A 177 16.74 -11.38 32.25
C LEU A 177 15.77 -10.22 32.00
N TRP A 178 15.34 -10.02 30.76
CA TRP A 178 14.30 -9.04 30.42
C TRP A 178 12.93 -9.41 31.00
N LEU A 179 12.56 -10.69 31.01
CA LEU A 179 11.33 -11.15 31.65
C LEU A 179 11.30 -10.86 33.16
N VAL A 180 12.42 -11.10 33.85
CA VAL A 180 12.56 -10.80 35.29
C VAL A 180 12.40 -9.30 35.55
N ARG A 181 12.99 -8.44 34.71
CA ARG A 181 12.89 -6.98 34.85
C ARG A 181 11.49 -6.43 34.56
N THR A 182 10.80 -6.99 33.57
CA THR A 182 9.52 -6.45 33.07
C THR A 182 8.32 -7.06 33.83
N GLY A 183 8.46 -8.29 34.32
CA GLY A 183 7.39 -9.11 34.86
C GLY A 183 6.77 -10.00 33.79
N VAL A 184 6.62 -11.29 34.09
CA VAL A 184 6.13 -12.34 33.17
C VAL A 184 4.69 -12.09 32.73
N GLY A 185 3.86 -11.51 33.61
CA GLY A 185 2.44 -11.22 33.35
C GLY A 185 2.19 -10.28 32.16
N CYS A 186 3.13 -9.37 31.87
CA CYS A 186 3.03 -8.43 30.73
C CYS A 186 3.51 -9.02 29.39
N LEU A 187 3.84 -10.32 29.35
CA LEU A 187 4.37 -10.98 28.16
C LEU A 187 3.77 -12.37 27.95
N GLU A 188 2.71 -12.70 28.68
CA GLU A 188 2.13 -14.05 28.70
C GLU A 188 1.79 -14.54 27.30
N ARG A 189 1.29 -13.67 26.42
CA ARG A 189 0.94 -14.02 25.04
C ARG A 189 2.11 -14.62 24.25
N TYR A 190 3.33 -14.15 24.48
CA TYR A 190 4.53 -14.64 23.80
C TYR A 190 5.13 -15.88 24.49
N LEU A 191 4.77 -16.12 25.75
CA LEU A 191 5.31 -17.21 26.54
C LEU A 191 4.41 -18.46 26.53
N ARG A 192 3.10 -18.28 26.29
CA ARG A 192 2.11 -19.37 26.21
C ARG A 192 2.46 -20.36 25.09
N PRO A 193 2.48 -21.68 25.36
CA PRO A 193 2.62 -22.72 24.34
C PRO A 193 1.50 -22.62 23.29
N LYS A 194 1.83 -22.90 22.03
CA LYS A 194 0.90 -22.85 20.87
C LYS A 194 -0.40 -23.63 21.07
N ASP A 195 -0.38 -24.63 21.95
CA ASP A 195 -1.49 -25.58 22.13
C ASP A 195 -2.63 -25.03 23.00
N THR A 196 -2.48 -23.85 23.61
CA THR A 196 -3.54 -23.22 24.42
C THR A 196 -4.48 -22.29 23.64
N LEU A 197 -4.29 -22.12 22.33
CA LEU A 197 -5.17 -21.32 21.47
C LEU A 197 -6.18 -22.17 20.67
N LYS A 198 -6.16 -23.50 20.84
CA LYS A 198 -7.18 -24.43 20.32
C LYS A 198 -7.80 -25.19 21.49
N GLY A 199 -8.71 -24.56 22.21
CA GLY A 199 -9.46 -25.22 23.27
C GLY A 199 -9.98 -24.21 24.28
N GLY A 200 -11.21 -23.75 24.07
CA GLY A 200 -11.83 -22.79 24.99
C GLY A 200 -13.07 -22.13 24.41
N GLY A 201 -14.04 -22.95 24.02
CA GLY A 201 -15.42 -22.52 23.84
C GLY A 201 -16.32 -23.67 24.28
N PRO A 202 -17.10 -23.54 25.38
CA PRO A 202 -18.31 -24.33 25.56
C PRO A 202 -19.32 -24.06 24.44
#